data_AF-A0A938M701-F1
#
_entry.id   AF-A0A938M701-F1
#
_cell.length_a   1.000
_cell.length_b   1.000
_cell.length_c   1.000
_cell.angle_alpha   90.00
_cell.angle_beta   90.00
_cell.angle_gamma   90.00
#
_symmetry.space_group_name_H-M   'P 1'
#
loop_
_entity.id
_entity.type
_entity.pdbx_description
1 polymer ?
#
loop_
_entity_poly.entity_id
_entity_poly.type
_entity_poly.pdbx_seq_one_letter_code
_entity_poly.pdbx_strand_id
1 'polypeptide(L)'
;MTDNQTAQAARAQAGTNLESVVARILNLLLNERSVYVVRGNLKELRRVLQDDALARQIIEYSKLPVKRPCDQKQIEDYPDTDLFVIYRDAVKWRVLGIISCKVSFHARHTEVAFWGLAIRTSSNMRYVCVTEDADIHAGKKSELGVSCSESKATRRILESYTARVYLIKKYDSTEDPRLTQDVERFRQGMAEKRSAARLDRPDFDDPALPNHTQYCSSVCPLDELYFDILRWRDEAIPNEVPTCRD
;
A
#
# COMPACT_ATOMS: atom_id res chain seq x y z
N MET A 1 32.83 -10.16 6.26
CA MET A 1 32.37 -9.03 5.43
C MET A 1 31.47 -9.61 4.36
N THR A 2 30.15 -9.54 4.54
CA THR A 2 29.20 -9.90 3.49
C THR A 2 29.39 -8.92 2.34
N ASP A 3 29.60 -9.44 1.13
CA ASP A 3 29.76 -8.67 -0.08
C ASP A 3 28.56 -7.72 -0.27
N ASN A 4 28.82 -6.46 -0.62
CA ASN A 4 27.82 -5.40 -0.73
C ASN A 4 26.72 -5.79 -1.74
N GLN A 5 27.08 -6.56 -2.78
CA GLN A 5 26.14 -7.12 -3.74
C GLN A 5 25.15 -8.11 -3.10
N THR A 6 25.62 -8.97 -2.20
CA THR A 6 24.76 -9.94 -1.49
C THR A 6 23.79 -9.21 -0.57
N ALA A 7 24.24 -8.16 0.12
CA ALA A 7 23.37 -7.34 0.97
C ALA A 7 22.32 -6.56 0.17
N GLN A 8 22.67 -6.05 -1.02
CA GLN A 8 21.72 -5.37 -1.91
C GLN A 8 20.67 -6.35 -2.46
N ALA A 9 21.11 -7.53 -2.92
CA ALA A 9 20.22 -8.58 -3.41
C ALA A 9 19.22 -9.04 -2.32
N ALA A 10 19.69 -9.25 -1.09
CA ALA A 10 18.83 -9.62 0.04
C ALA A 10 17.77 -8.55 0.35
N ARG A 11 18.13 -7.26 0.29
CA ARG A 11 17.19 -6.15 0.49
C ARG A 11 16.13 -6.08 -0.61
N ALA A 12 16.55 -6.24 -1.87
CA ALA A 12 15.63 -6.25 -3.01
C ALA A 12 14.66 -7.44 -2.93
N GLN A 13 15.16 -8.61 -2.54
CA GLN A 13 14.34 -9.80 -2.34
C GLN A 13 13.34 -9.62 -1.19
N ALA A 14 13.74 -9.01 -0.08
CA ALA A 14 12.84 -8.72 1.03
C ALA A 14 11.71 -7.75 0.63
N GLY A 15 12.02 -6.68 -0.11
CA GLY A 15 11.01 -5.77 -0.66
C GLY A 15 10.04 -6.48 -1.59
N THR A 16 10.57 -7.25 -2.55
CA THR A 16 9.77 -8.05 -3.48
C THR A 16 8.86 -9.05 -2.77
N ASN A 17 9.34 -9.64 -1.67
CA ASN A 17 8.56 -10.56 -0.85
C ASN A 17 7.39 -9.84 -0.17
N LEU A 18 7.64 -8.70 0.48
CA LEU A 18 6.62 -7.88 1.12
C LEU A 18 5.51 -7.50 0.13
N GLU A 19 5.88 -7.00 -1.06
CA GLU A 19 4.93 -6.67 -2.13
C GLU A 19 4.05 -7.88 -2.49
N SER A 20 4.66 -9.06 -2.62
CA SER A 20 3.95 -10.29 -3.00
C SER A 20 2.99 -10.75 -1.91
N VAL A 21 3.41 -10.67 -0.66
CA VAL A 21 2.63 -11.02 0.52
C VAL A 21 1.42 -10.09 0.64
N VAL A 22 1.63 -8.78 0.58
CA VAL A 22 0.55 -7.77 0.65
C VAL A 22 -0.44 -7.98 -0.50
N ALA A 23 0.05 -8.14 -1.73
CA ALA A 23 -0.80 -8.41 -2.89
C ALA A 23 -1.59 -9.71 -2.72
N ARG A 24 -0.98 -10.79 -2.21
CA ARG A 24 -1.67 -12.06 -1.98
C ARG A 24 -2.77 -11.94 -0.92
N ILE A 25 -2.46 -11.36 0.24
CA ILE A 25 -3.44 -11.16 1.32
C ILE A 25 -4.64 -10.39 0.78
N LEU A 26 -4.39 -9.23 0.16
CA LEU A 26 -5.45 -8.37 -0.33
C LEU A 26 -6.25 -9.03 -1.46
N ASN A 27 -5.63 -9.71 -2.41
CA ASN A 27 -6.35 -10.41 -3.49
C ASN A 27 -7.18 -11.59 -2.97
N LEU A 28 -6.71 -12.34 -1.97
CA LEU A 28 -7.50 -13.41 -1.35
C LEU A 28 -8.77 -12.84 -0.70
N LEU A 29 -8.73 -11.62 -0.19
CA LEU A 29 -9.87 -10.99 0.50
C LEU A 29 -10.77 -10.16 -0.43
N LEU A 30 -10.22 -9.56 -1.49
CA LEU A 30 -10.89 -8.52 -2.28
C LEU A 30 -11.37 -8.98 -3.67
N ASN A 31 -10.82 -10.07 -4.22
CA ASN A 31 -11.17 -10.49 -5.59
C ASN A 31 -12.66 -10.82 -5.75
N GLU A 32 -13.30 -11.40 -4.71
CA GLU A 32 -14.74 -11.67 -4.66
C GLU A 32 -15.59 -10.40 -4.73
N ARG A 33 -14.99 -9.24 -4.48
CA ARG A 33 -15.59 -7.90 -4.53
C ARG A 33 -15.19 -7.13 -5.78
N SER A 34 -14.61 -7.81 -6.77
CA SER A 34 -14.12 -7.25 -8.04
C SER A 34 -13.04 -6.18 -7.88
N VAL A 35 -12.31 -6.21 -6.75
CA VAL A 35 -11.15 -5.36 -6.50
C VAL A 35 -9.90 -6.23 -6.51
N TYR A 36 -8.88 -5.80 -7.25
CA TYR A 36 -7.65 -6.53 -7.48
C TYR A 36 -6.45 -5.65 -7.11
N VAL A 37 -5.45 -6.27 -6.49
CA VAL A 37 -4.18 -5.65 -6.15
C VAL A 37 -3.09 -6.21 -7.05
N VAL A 38 -2.51 -5.37 -7.90
CA VAL A 38 -1.62 -5.78 -8.98
C VAL A 38 -0.32 -5.03 -8.87
N ARG A 39 0.81 -5.67 -9.15
CA ARG A 39 2.09 -4.95 -9.18
C ARG A 39 2.07 -3.83 -10.21
N GLY A 40 2.70 -2.70 -9.89
CA GLY A 40 2.76 -1.51 -10.72
C GLY A 40 3.64 -1.63 -11.96
N ASN A 41 3.63 -2.77 -12.66
CA ASN A 41 4.35 -2.96 -13.92
C ASN A 41 3.41 -3.41 -15.04
N LEU A 42 3.80 -3.07 -16.27
CA LEU A 42 2.98 -3.28 -17.46
C LEU A 42 2.64 -4.75 -17.71
N LYS A 43 3.58 -5.67 -17.41
CA LYS A 43 3.37 -7.11 -17.59
C LYS A 43 2.25 -7.64 -16.70
N GLU A 44 2.26 -7.27 -15.42
CA GLU A 44 1.24 -7.72 -14.48
C GLU A 44 -0.12 -7.06 -14.72
N LEU A 45 -0.14 -5.76 -15.05
CA LEU A 45 -1.37 -5.07 -15.45
C LEU A 45 -2.02 -5.71 -16.68
N ARG A 46 -1.25 -6.00 -17.74
CA ARG A 46 -1.76 -6.71 -18.93
C ARG A 46 -2.40 -8.04 -18.60
N ARG A 47 -1.78 -8.80 -17.69
CA ARG A 47 -2.27 -10.12 -17.27
C ARG A 47 -3.64 -10.04 -16.61
N VAL A 48 -3.87 -9.04 -15.76
CA VAL A 48 -5.12 -8.89 -15.00
C VAL A 48 -6.20 -8.20 -15.82
N LEU A 49 -5.85 -7.12 -16.53
CA LEU A 49 -6.80 -6.33 -17.30
C LEU A 49 -7.23 -7.02 -18.61
N GLN A 50 -6.38 -7.89 -19.16
CA GLN A 50 -6.54 -8.51 -20.48
C GLN A 50 -6.71 -7.49 -21.62
N ASP A 51 -6.19 -6.27 -21.40
CA ASP A 51 -6.26 -5.14 -22.33
C ASP A 51 -4.91 -4.38 -22.28
N ASP A 52 -4.13 -4.45 -23.38
CA ASP A 52 -2.83 -3.77 -23.48
C ASP A 52 -2.97 -2.25 -23.51
N ALA A 53 -3.98 -1.74 -24.22
CA ALA A 53 -4.18 -0.31 -24.38
C ALA A 53 -4.51 0.32 -23.03
N LEU A 54 -5.43 -0.30 -22.28
CA LEU A 54 -5.80 0.17 -20.95
C LEU A 54 -4.66 0.04 -19.93
N ALA A 55 -3.90 -1.06 -19.97
CA ALA A 55 -2.74 -1.23 -19.09
C ALA A 55 -1.70 -0.12 -19.31
N ARG A 56 -1.44 0.25 -20.57
CA ARG A 56 -0.58 1.39 -20.89
C ARG A 56 -1.19 2.71 -20.43
N GLN A 57 -2.47 2.94 -20.68
CA GLN A 57 -3.14 4.16 -20.24
C GLN A 57 -3.08 4.35 -18.72
N ILE A 58 -3.21 3.30 -17.92
CA ILE A 58 -3.06 3.36 -16.45
C ILE A 58 -1.64 3.77 -16.06
N ILE A 59 -0.62 3.20 -16.70
CA ILE A 59 0.77 3.57 -16.44
C ILE A 59 1.02 5.02 -16.82
N GLU A 60 0.62 5.44 -18.02
CA GLU A 60 0.80 6.82 -18.50
C GLU A 60 0.05 7.82 -17.60
N TYR A 61 -1.20 7.51 -17.21
CA TYR A 61 -1.98 8.33 -16.28
C TYR A 61 -1.31 8.49 -14.91
N SER A 62 -0.51 7.51 -14.50
CA SER A 62 0.20 7.53 -13.23
C SER A 62 1.56 8.23 -13.31
N LYS A 63 2.07 8.53 -14.51
CA LYS A 63 3.34 9.25 -14.65
C LYS A 63 3.20 10.71 -14.23
N LEU A 64 4.31 11.26 -13.75
CA LEU A 64 4.38 12.64 -13.30
C LEU A 64 5.41 13.42 -14.13
N PRO A 65 5.12 14.68 -14.46
CA PRO A 65 6.06 15.51 -15.17
C PRO A 65 7.23 15.92 -14.26
N VAL A 66 8.45 15.56 -14.63
CA VAL A 66 9.70 15.92 -13.97
C VAL A 66 10.50 16.87 -14.85
N LYS A 67 10.83 18.04 -14.30
CA LYS A 67 11.66 19.04 -14.96
C LYS A 67 13.12 18.64 -14.85
N ARG A 68 13.86 18.65 -15.96
CA ARG A 68 15.31 18.46 -16.03
C ARG A 68 15.95 19.82 -16.32
N PRO A 69 16.54 20.48 -15.30
CA PRO A 69 17.10 21.82 -15.48
C PRO A 69 18.26 21.86 -16.49
N CYS A 70 19.03 20.76 -16.59
CA CYS A 70 20.24 20.69 -17.41
C CYS A 70 19.98 20.82 -18.91
N ASP A 71 18.89 20.25 -19.41
CA ASP A 71 18.50 20.30 -20.83
C ASP A 71 17.21 21.11 -21.06
N GLN A 72 16.68 21.74 -20.01
CA GLN A 72 15.43 22.49 -20.00
C GLN A 72 14.23 21.69 -20.53
N LYS A 73 14.24 20.36 -20.42
CA LYS A 73 13.14 19.49 -20.84
C LYS A 73 12.28 19.07 -19.67
N GLN A 74 11.04 18.73 -19.99
CA GLN A 74 10.16 18.00 -19.09
C GLN A 74 10.09 16.56 -19.58
N ILE A 75 10.38 15.61 -18.70
CA ILE A 75 10.18 14.18 -18.95
C ILE A 75 9.02 13.69 -18.08
N GLU A 76 8.41 12.59 -18.46
CA GLU A 76 7.43 11.91 -17.63
C GLU A 76 8.16 10.79 -16.88
N ASP A 77 8.09 10.82 -15.55
CA ASP A 77 8.69 9.80 -14.70
C ASP A 77 7.60 8.98 -14.02
N TYR A 78 7.88 7.70 -13.83
CA TYR A 78 6.93 6.76 -13.27
C TYR A 78 7.15 6.66 -11.76
N PRO A 79 6.13 6.92 -10.92
CA PRO A 79 6.28 6.85 -9.48
C PRO A 79 6.72 5.46 -9.04
N ASP A 80 7.42 5.40 -7.90
CA ASP A 80 7.72 4.14 -7.22
C ASP A 80 6.41 3.51 -6.72
N THR A 81 5.79 2.78 -7.64
CA THR A 81 4.43 2.24 -7.54
C THR A 81 4.57 0.74 -7.36
N ASP A 82 4.67 0.33 -6.11
CA ASP A 82 4.82 -1.08 -5.78
C ASP A 82 3.55 -1.85 -6.22
N LEU A 83 2.37 -1.41 -5.77
CA LEU A 83 1.09 -2.03 -6.11
C LEU A 83 0.01 -1.00 -6.49
N PHE A 84 -0.77 -1.31 -7.52
CA PHE A 84 -2.05 -0.67 -7.81
C PHE A 84 -3.21 -1.42 -7.19
N VAL A 85 -4.19 -0.67 -6.69
CA VAL A 85 -5.51 -1.18 -6.34
C VAL A 85 -6.45 -0.79 -7.47
N ILE A 86 -6.94 -1.78 -8.21
CA ILE A 86 -7.85 -1.59 -9.34
C ILE A 86 -9.20 -2.24 -9.07
N TYR A 87 -10.26 -1.59 -9.51
CA TYR A 87 -11.63 -2.07 -9.39
C TYR A 87 -12.24 -2.28 -10.77
N ARG A 88 -12.87 -3.43 -10.96
CA ARG A 88 -13.65 -3.75 -12.15
C ARG A 88 -15.13 -3.51 -11.87
N ASP A 89 -15.66 -2.46 -12.46
CA ASP A 89 -17.10 -2.24 -12.60
C ASP A 89 -17.63 -3.08 -13.79
N ALA A 90 -18.94 -3.15 -13.99
CA ALA A 90 -19.58 -3.91 -15.07
C ALA A 90 -19.04 -3.58 -16.47
N VAL A 91 -18.57 -2.34 -16.68
CA VAL A 91 -18.17 -1.85 -18.01
C VAL A 91 -16.73 -1.32 -18.05
N LYS A 92 -16.10 -1.01 -16.91
CA LYS A 92 -14.79 -0.34 -16.90
C LYS A 92 -13.93 -0.67 -15.71
N TRP A 93 -12.62 -0.59 -15.92
CA TRP A 93 -11.63 -0.62 -14.86
C TRP A 93 -11.38 0.79 -14.32
N ARG A 94 -11.14 0.88 -13.02
CA ARG A 94 -10.76 2.12 -12.33
C ARG A 94 -9.58 1.87 -11.43
N VAL A 95 -8.66 2.81 -11.36
CA VAL A 95 -7.60 2.81 -10.34
C VAL A 95 -8.15 3.49 -9.10
N LEU A 96 -8.16 2.79 -7.96
CA LEU A 96 -8.63 3.31 -6.68
C LEU A 96 -7.49 3.95 -5.89
N GLY A 97 -6.30 3.37 -5.96
CA GLY A 97 -5.14 3.83 -5.22
C GLY A 97 -3.86 3.09 -5.53
N ILE A 98 -2.80 3.57 -4.90
CA ILE A 98 -1.44 3.05 -4.96
C ILE A 98 -1.01 2.70 -3.54
N ILE A 99 -0.42 1.52 -3.39
CA ILE A 99 0.19 1.05 -2.15
C ILE A 99 1.71 1.01 -2.37
N SER A 100 2.46 1.79 -1.58
CA SER A 100 3.90 1.65 -1.51
C SER A 100 4.30 0.75 -0.35
N CYS A 101 5.08 -0.28 -0.62
CA CYS A 101 5.52 -1.30 0.32
C CYS A 101 6.97 -1.05 0.72
N LYS A 102 7.24 -0.82 2.01
CA LYS A 102 8.61 -0.59 2.51
C LYS A 102 8.90 -1.48 3.71
N VAL A 103 9.84 -2.40 3.58
CA VAL A 103 10.31 -3.25 4.70
C VAL A 103 10.90 -2.38 5.82
N SER A 104 11.73 -1.41 5.45
CA SER A 104 12.29 -0.40 6.35
C SER A 104 12.40 0.95 5.63
N PHE A 105 12.37 2.03 6.37
CA PHE A 105 12.37 3.39 5.82
C PHE A 105 13.79 3.89 5.58
N HIS A 106 14.61 4.02 6.62
CA HIS A 106 15.89 4.72 6.57
C HIS A 106 15.75 6.05 5.79
N ALA A 107 16.39 6.22 4.64
CA ALA A 107 16.23 7.40 3.78
C ALA A 107 15.01 7.35 2.83
N ARG A 108 14.35 6.20 2.65
CA ARG A 108 13.28 5.98 1.66
C ARG A 108 11.92 6.58 2.05
N HIS A 109 11.75 7.04 3.30
CA HIS A 109 10.52 7.72 3.69
C HIS A 109 10.30 9.05 2.95
N THR A 110 11.38 9.71 2.51
CA THR A 110 11.28 10.95 1.71
C THR A 110 10.77 10.68 0.30
N GLU A 111 11.12 9.53 -0.29
CA GLU A 111 10.59 9.07 -1.57
C GLU A 111 9.09 8.79 -1.50
N VAL A 112 8.66 8.05 -0.47
CA VAL A 112 7.23 7.79 -0.21
C VAL A 112 6.47 9.11 -0.01
N ALA A 113 7.05 10.05 0.72
CA ALA A 113 6.45 11.37 0.94
C ALA A 113 6.36 12.21 -0.34
N PHE A 114 7.41 12.19 -1.17
CA PHE A 114 7.43 12.89 -2.45
C PHE A 114 6.33 12.37 -3.37
N TRP A 115 6.24 11.06 -3.56
CA TRP A 115 5.20 10.46 -4.41
C TRP A 115 3.81 10.63 -3.83
N GLY A 116 3.64 10.50 -2.51
CA GLY A 116 2.37 10.76 -1.83
C GLY A 116 1.86 12.18 -2.06
N LEU A 117 2.74 13.19 -1.94
CA LEU A 117 2.41 14.57 -2.25
C LEU A 117 2.05 14.75 -3.73
N ALA A 118 2.88 14.24 -4.63
CA ALA A 118 2.68 14.43 -6.06
C ALA A 118 1.36 13.83 -6.53
N ILE A 119 1.06 12.59 -6.15
CA ILE A 119 -0.20 11.90 -6.48
C ILE A 119 -1.42 12.62 -5.89
N ARG A 120 -1.32 13.09 -4.64
CA ARG A 120 -2.38 13.87 -3.98
C ARG A 120 -2.69 15.18 -4.71
N THR A 121 -1.67 15.80 -5.30
CA THR A 121 -1.84 17.07 -6.03
C THR A 121 -2.27 16.90 -7.48
N SER A 122 -1.96 15.77 -8.11
CA SER A 122 -2.22 15.52 -9.53
C SER A 122 -3.47 14.67 -9.79
N SER A 123 -3.94 13.91 -8.80
CA SER A 123 -5.02 12.94 -8.96
C SER A 123 -5.84 12.77 -7.67
N ASN A 124 -7.01 12.16 -7.80
CA ASN A 124 -7.82 11.75 -6.64
C ASN A 124 -7.47 10.33 -6.14
N MET A 125 -6.39 9.72 -6.65
CA MET A 125 -5.98 8.38 -6.22
C MET A 125 -5.49 8.41 -4.78
N ARG A 126 -5.84 7.38 -4.02
CA ARG A 126 -5.34 7.23 -2.64
C ARG A 126 -3.92 6.68 -2.69
N TYR A 127 -2.97 7.38 -2.06
CA TYR A 127 -1.59 6.89 -1.93
C TYR A 127 -1.32 6.52 -0.47
N VAL A 128 -0.99 5.26 -0.22
CA VAL A 128 -0.75 4.72 1.13
C VAL A 128 0.59 4.01 1.22
N CYS A 129 1.08 3.86 2.45
CA CYS A 129 2.30 3.10 2.73
C CYS A 129 1.98 1.86 3.55
N VAL A 130 2.53 0.71 3.19
CA VAL A 130 2.53 -0.53 3.99
C VAL A 130 3.97 -0.83 4.40
N THR A 131 4.19 -1.17 5.67
CA THR A 131 5.54 -1.41 6.20
C THR A 131 5.58 -2.51 7.25
N GLU A 132 6.69 -3.25 7.25
CA GLU A 132 7.04 -4.20 8.33
C GLU A 132 7.74 -3.51 9.51
N ASP A 133 8.16 -2.25 9.34
CA ASP A 133 9.00 -1.52 10.31
C ASP A 133 10.15 -2.41 10.83
N ALA A 134 10.89 -3.03 9.90
CA ALA A 134 11.68 -4.25 10.14
C ALA A 134 12.70 -4.18 11.27
N ASP A 135 13.09 -2.98 11.71
CA ASP A 135 13.95 -2.77 12.87
C ASP A 135 13.34 -3.36 14.16
N ILE A 136 12.02 -3.37 14.34
CA ILE A 136 11.37 -3.95 15.54
C ILE A 136 11.57 -5.46 15.62
N HIS A 137 11.58 -6.14 14.48
CA HIS A 137 11.82 -7.59 14.40
C HIS A 137 13.28 -7.97 14.71
N ALA A 138 14.20 -7.01 14.67
CA ALA A 138 15.59 -7.16 15.10
C ALA A 138 15.83 -6.68 16.55
N GLY A 139 14.75 -6.43 17.32
CA GLY A 139 14.84 -5.93 18.70
C GLY A 139 15.25 -4.46 18.81
N LYS A 140 15.23 -3.70 17.72
CA LYS A 140 15.51 -2.27 17.72
C LYS A 140 14.23 -1.45 17.90
N LYS A 141 14.39 -0.14 18.09
CA LYS A 141 13.25 0.78 18.19
C LYS A 141 12.65 1.03 16.81
N SER A 142 11.31 1.01 16.73
CA SER A 142 10.52 1.42 15.57
C SER A 142 11.07 2.67 14.88
N GLU A 143 11.15 2.68 13.55
CA GLU A 143 11.51 3.86 12.76
C GLU A 143 10.41 4.94 12.79
N LEU A 144 9.19 4.55 13.16
CA LEU A 144 8.04 5.44 13.30
C LEU A 144 7.96 6.12 14.69
N GLY A 145 8.63 5.56 15.69
CA GLY A 145 8.57 6.02 17.09
C GLY A 145 7.61 5.18 17.93
N VAL A 146 7.29 5.62 19.15
CA VAL A 146 6.48 4.82 20.08
C VAL A 146 4.99 5.02 19.84
N SER A 147 4.58 6.26 19.56
CA SER A 147 3.19 6.65 19.40
C SER A 147 3.08 7.91 18.55
N CYS A 148 1.87 8.45 18.39
CA CYS A 148 1.64 9.69 17.63
C CYS A 148 2.18 10.90 18.42
N SER A 149 2.13 10.87 19.75
CA SER A 149 2.75 11.88 20.63
C SER A 149 4.26 11.72 20.73
N GLU A 150 4.77 10.49 20.68
CA GLU A 150 6.20 10.17 20.73
C GLU A 150 6.69 9.65 19.37
N SER A 151 6.43 10.46 18.33
CA SER A 151 6.73 10.13 16.95
C SER A 151 8.16 10.47 16.55
N LYS A 152 8.74 9.69 15.62
CA LYS A 152 9.96 10.05 14.91
C LYS A 152 9.64 10.91 13.69
N ALA A 153 10.67 11.54 13.12
CA ALA A 153 10.55 12.37 11.91
C ALA A 153 9.90 11.60 10.75
N THR A 154 10.29 10.33 10.58
CA THR A 154 9.73 9.41 9.57
C THR A 154 8.21 9.34 9.66
N ARG A 155 7.64 9.08 10.84
CA ARG A 155 6.19 9.01 11.06
C ARG A 155 5.51 10.32 10.71
N ARG A 156 6.01 11.45 11.23
CA ARG A 156 5.43 12.78 10.97
C ARG A 156 5.37 13.11 9.48
N ILE A 157 6.44 12.79 8.74
CA ILE A 157 6.52 13.01 7.30
C ILE A 157 5.49 12.12 6.58
N LEU A 158 5.45 10.83 6.87
CA LEU A 158 4.54 9.90 6.21
C LEU A 158 3.07 10.23 6.49
N GLU A 159 2.73 10.56 7.73
CA GLU A 159 1.37 10.98 8.12
C GLU A 159 0.93 12.28 7.43
N SER A 160 1.88 13.13 7.02
CA SER A 160 1.56 14.41 6.34
C SER A 160 1.26 14.23 4.86
N TYR A 161 1.89 13.25 4.20
CA TYR A 161 1.91 13.13 2.74
C TYR A 161 1.28 11.85 2.19
N THR A 162 1.05 10.84 3.02
CA THR A 162 0.29 9.65 2.65
C THR A 162 -1.11 9.72 3.24
N ALA A 163 -2.07 9.01 2.64
CA ALA A 163 -3.41 8.93 3.22
C ALA A 163 -3.38 8.20 4.56
N ARG A 164 -2.64 7.08 4.64
CA ARG A 164 -2.39 6.28 5.85
C ARG A 164 -1.11 5.46 5.70
N VAL A 165 -0.53 5.08 6.83
CA VAL A 165 0.53 4.08 6.96
C VAL A 165 -0.07 2.83 7.61
N TYR A 166 0.23 1.66 7.06
CA TYR A 166 -0.24 0.37 7.55
C TYR A 166 0.92 -0.51 7.99
N LEU A 167 0.78 -1.11 9.16
CA LEU A 167 1.74 -2.07 9.70
C LEU A 167 1.32 -3.48 9.33
N ILE A 168 2.30 -4.29 8.96
CA ILE A 168 2.14 -5.72 8.71
C ILE A 168 3.27 -6.47 9.42
N LYS A 169 2.95 -7.60 10.06
CA LYS A 169 3.99 -8.48 10.59
C LYS A 169 4.73 -9.18 9.45
N LYS A 170 5.97 -9.58 9.71
CA LYS A 170 6.80 -10.29 8.73
C LYS A 170 6.28 -11.69 8.42
N TYR A 171 6.12 -11.98 7.13
CA TYR A 171 5.89 -13.34 6.59
C TYR A 171 7.09 -13.79 5.76
N ASP A 172 7.41 -15.08 5.80
CA ASP A 172 8.61 -15.58 5.13
C ASP A 172 8.44 -15.69 3.61
N SER A 173 7.22 -15.97 3.15
CA SER A 173 6.86 -16.01 1.74
C SER A 173 5.36 -15.92 1.53
N THR A 174 4.91 -15.90 0.28
CA THR A 174 3.49 -16.06 -0.05
C THR A 174 2.92 -17.41 0.38
N GLU A 175 3.75 -18.44 0.53
CA GLU A 175 3.33 -19.79 0.96
C GLU A 175 3.47 -20.01 2.47
N ASP A 176 3.72 -18.96 3.25
CA ASP A 176 3.81 -19.06 4.71
C ASP A 176 2.47 -19.59 5.29
N PRO A 177 2.45 -20.73 6.00
CA PRO A 177 1.22 -21.28 6.57
C PRO A 177 0.50 -20.31 7.51
N ARG A 178 1.25 -19.42 8.18
CA ARG A 178 0.68 -18.39 9.06
C ARG A 178 -0.15 -17.41 8.26
N LEU A 179 0.28 -17.04 7.05
CA LEU A 179 -0.47 -16.13 6.16
C LEU A 179 -1.84 -16.72 5.86
N THR A 180 -1.90 -17.99 5.47
CA THR A 180 -3.18 -18.66 5.19
C THR A 180 -4.08 -18.71 6.43
N GLN A 181 -3.52 -19.04 7.60
CA GLN A 181 -4.28 -19.06 8.85
C GLN A 181 -4.82 -17.69 9.22
N ASP A 182 -4.04 -16.63 9.06
CA ASP A 182 -4.45 -15.26 9.38
C ASP A 182 -5.49 -14.74 8.39
N VAL A 183 -5.40 -15.10 7.10
CA VAL A 183 -6.45 -14.80 6.11
C VAL A 183 -7.77 -15.49 6.48
N GLU A 184 -7.75 -16.76 6.87
CA GLU A 184 -8.96 -17.48 7.29
C GLU A 184 -9.55 -16.89 8.58
N ARG A 185 -8.70 -16.56 9.54
CA ARG A 185 -9.12 -15.89 10.78
C ARG A 185 -9.79 -14.55 10.49
N PHE A 186 -9.21 -13.76 9.59
CA PHE A 186 -9.76 -12.48 9.16
C PHE A 186 -11.12 -12.65 8.50
N ARG A 187 -11.28 -13.64 7.62
CA ARG A 187 -12.56 -13.97 6.98
C ARG A 187 -13.63 -14.33 8.00
N GLN A 188 -13.29 -15.15 8.98
CA GLN A 188 -14.24 -15.58 10.04
C GLN A 188 -14.67 -14.42 10.94
N GLY A 189 -13.75 -13.51 11.27
CA GLY A 189 -14.01 -12.35 12.14
C GLY A 189 -14.46 -11.07 11.42
N MET A 190 -14.63 -11.10 10.09
CA MET A 190 -14.77 -9.89 9.27
C MET A 190 -15.98 -9.03 9.65
N ALA A 191 -17.11 -9.65 9.99
CA ALA A 191 -18.34 -8.94 10.36
C ALA A 191 -18.19 -8.14 11.66
N GLU A 192 -17.58 -8.76 12.68
CA GLU A 192 -17.30 -8.12 13.95
C GLU A 192 -16.30 -6.98 13.77
N LYS A 193 -15.22 -7.23 13.02
CA LYS A 193 -14.17 -6.24 12.71
C LYS A 193 -14.69 -5.01 12.00
N ARG A 194 -15.64 -5.16 11.07
CA ARG A 194 -16.27 -4.04 10.36
C ARG A 194 -17.07 -3.13 11.29
N SER A 195 -17.66 -3.70 12.34
CA SER A 195 -18.47 -2.96 13.31
C SER A 195 -17.65 -2.31 14.43
N ALA A 196 -16.41 -2.76 14.62
CA ALA A 196 -15.53 -2.24 15.66
C ALA A 196 -14.99 -0.85 15.27
N ALA A 197 -14.98 0.08 16.22
CA ALA A 197 -14.40 1.41 16.02
C ALA A 197 -12.87 1.38 15.88
N ARG A 198 -12.23 0.33 16.43
CA ARG A 198 -10.79 0.08 16.36
C ARG A 198 -10.53 -1.42 16.47
N LEU A 199 -9.55 -1.91 15.74
CA LEU A 199 -9.14 -3.32 15.81
C LEU A 199 -8.23 -3.54 17.01
N ASP A 200 -8.79 -4.10 18.08
CA ASP A 200 -8.03 -4.45 19.29
C ASP A 200 -7.10 -5.65 19.09
N ARG A 201 -7.38 -6.48 18.07
CA ARG A 201 -6.60 -7.67 17.71
C ARG A 201 -6.49 -7.80 16.18
N PRO A 202 -5.46 -7.19 15.57
CA PRO A 202 -5.21 -7.35 14.15
C PRO A 202 -4.73 -8.76 13.83
N ASP A 203 -5.13 -9.30 12.68
CA ASP A 203 -4.66 -10.62 12.24
C ASP A 203 -3.31 -10.50 11.52
N PHE A 204 -3.10 -9.39 10.82
CA PHE A 204 -1.94 -9.19 9.95
C PHE A 204 -0.82 -8.38 10.59
N ASP A 205 -0.91 -8.06 11.87
CA ASP A 205 0.15 -7.37 12.63
C ASP A 205 0.33 -8.04 14.01
N ASP A 206 1.42 -7.74 14.71
CA ASP A 206 1.72 -8.26 16.05
C ASP A 206 2.02 -7.11 17.03
N PRO A 207 0.98 -6.51 17.65
CA PRO A 207 1.14 -5.42 18.61
C PRO A 207 1.88 -5.84 19.89
N ALA A 208 2.05 -7.15 20.14
CA ALA A 208 2.75 -7.65 21.31
C ALA A 208 4.28 -7.60 21.14
N LEU A 209 4.78 -7.31 19.93
CA LEU A 209 6.21 -7.19 19.69
C LEU A 209 6.84 -6.06 20.52
N PRO A 210 8.01 -6.30 21.14
CA PRO A 210 8.75 -5.25 21.82
C PRO A 210 9.06 -4.08 20.86
N ASN A 211 8.86 -2.85 21.34
CA ASN A 211 9.06 -1.62 20.57
C ASN A 211 8.13 -1.43 19.36
N HIS A 212 7.03 -2.17 19.27
CA HIS A 212 5.96 -1.92 18.31
C HIS A 212 5.40 -0.51 18.48
N THR A 213 5.05 0.14 17.37
CA THR A 213 4.52 1.50 17.38
C THR A 213 3.01 1.51 17.56
N GLN A 214 2.51 2.34 18.47
CA GLN A 214 1.08 2.41 18.73
C GLN A 214 0.30 2.92 17.53
N TYR A 215 -0.85 2.29 17.26
CA TYR A 215 -1.78 2.75 16.25
C TYR A 215 -2.42 4.10 16.60
N CYS A 216 -2.80 4.86 15.57
CA CYS A 216 -3.77 5.95 15.65
C CYS A 216 -4.45 6.15 14.28
N SER A 217 -5.12 7.28 14.07
CA SER A 217 -5.90 7.55 12.85
C SER A 217 -5.12 7.42 11.54
N SER A 218 -3.79 7.59 11.59
CA SER A 218 -2.90 7.63 10.43
C SER A 218 -1.93 6.45 10.34
N VAL A 219 -1.75 5.69 11.43
CA VAL A 219 -0.91 4.48 11.48
C VAL A 219 -1.77 3.35 12.01
N CYS A 220 -2.12 2.41 11.14
CA CYS A 220 -3.13 1.39 11.40
C CYS A 220 -2.55 0.00 11.12
N PRO A 221 -3.15 -1.10 11.59
CA PRO A 221 -2.80 -2.43 11.10
C PRO A 221 -3.27 -2.64 9.65
N LEU A 222 -2.63 -3.55 8.91
CA LEU A 222 -3.00 -3.88 7.52
C LEU A 222 -4.47 -4.31 7.37
N ASP A 223 -5.05 -4.90 8.40
CA ASP A 223 -6.48 -5.21 8.48
C ASP A 223 -7.37 -4.01 8.09
N GLU A 224 -7.01 -2.77 8.48
CA GLU A 224 -7.78 -1.57 8.13
C GLU A 224 -7.68 -1.20 6.65
N LEU A 225 -6.57 -1.53 5.98
CA LEU A 225 -6.40 -1.27 4.55
C LEU A 225 -7.46 -2.01 3.72
N TYR A 226 -7.86 -3.21 4.13
CA TYR A 226 -8.96 -3.94 3.48
C TYR A 226 -10.25 -3.10 3.48
N PHE A 227 -10.64 -2.58 4.65
CA PHE A 227 -11.86 -1.80 4.78
C PHE A 227 -11.75 -0.44 4.09
N ASP A 228 -10.58 0.19 4.15
CA ASP A 228 -10.34 1.44 3.44
C ASP A 228 -10.41 1.26 1.92
N ILE A 229 -9.89 0.18 1.36
CA ILE A 229 -10.03 -0.14 -0.07
C ILE A 229 -11.50 -0.35 -0.45
N LEU A 230 -12.29 -1.06 0.37
CA LEU A 230 -13.72 -1.19 0.12
C LEU A 230 -14.44 0.16 0.15
N ARG A 231 -14.06 1.05 1.07
CA ARG A 231 -14.59 2.42 1.10
C ARG A 231 -14.20 3.19 -0.16
N TRP A 232 -12.95 3.09 -0.63
CA TRP A 232 -12.52 3.75 -1.87
C TRP A 232 -13.29 3.24 -3.09
N ARG A 233 -13.59 1.94 -3.13
CA ARG A 233 -14.46 1.36 -4.16
C ARG A 233 -15.84 2.00 -4.10
N ASP A 234 -16.46 2.05 -2.92
CA ASP A 234 -17.81 2.58 -2.75
C ASP A 234 -17.88 4.08 -3.08
N GLU A 235 -16.84 4.85 -2.76
CA GLU A 235 -16.66 6.25 -3.17
C GLU A 235 -16.50 6.41 -4.71
N ALA A 236 -15.91 5.42 -5.38
CA ALA A 236 -15.66 5.44 -6.82
C ALA A 236 -16.88 5.00 -7.66
N ILE A 237 -17.83 4.28 -7.06
CA ILE A 237 -19.13 3.99 -7.67
C ILE A 237 -19.94 5.29 -7.59
N PRO A 238 -20.30 5.91 -8.73
CA PRO A 238 -21.18 7.06 -8.69
C PRO A 238 -22.50 6.59 -8.06
N ASN A 239 -22.87 7.14 -6.90
CA ASN A 239 -24.29 7.24 -6.58
C ASN A 239 -24.94 7.87 -7.81
N GLU A 240 -26.05 7.31 -8.31
CA GLU A 240 -26.82 7.92 -9.39
C GLU A 240 -26.98 9.42 -9.09
N VAL A 241 -26.16 10.26 -9.72
CA VAL A 241 -26.28 11.71 -9.57
C VAL A 241 -27.53 12.07 -10.38
N PRO A 242 -28.49 12.83 -9.80
CA PRO A 242 -29.64 13.31 -10.53
C PRO A 242 -29.15 13.99 -11.80
N THR A 243 -29.75 13.63 -12.93
CA THR A 243 -29.48 14.26 -14.21
C THR A 243 -29.37 15.77 -14.02
N CYS A 244 -28.24 16.35 -14.43
CA CYS A 244 -28.19 17.77 -14.70
C CYS A 244 -29.32 18.01 -15.70
N ARG A 245 -30.40 18.66 -15.25
CA ARG A 245 -31.42 19.17 -16.16
C ARG A 245 -30.76 20.31 -16.92
N ASP A 246 -30.71 20.14 -18.23
CA ASP A 246 -30.33 21.19 -19.19
C ASP A 246 -31.16 22.46 -18.99
#